data_AF-A0A662BG07-F1
#
_entry.id   AF-A0A662BG07-F1
#
_cell.length_a   1.000
_cell.length_b   1.000
_cell.length_c   1.000
_cell.angle_alpha   90.00
_cell.angle_beta   90.00
_cell.angle_gamma   90.00
#
_symmetry.space_group_name_H-M   'P 1'
#
loop_
_entity.id
_entity.type
_entity.pdbx_description
1 polymer ?
#
loop_
_entity_poly.entity_id
_entity_poly.type
_entity_poly.pdbx_seq_one_letter_code
_entity_poly.pdbx_strand_id
1 'polypeptide(L)'
;MKTKVIIIILTMILFNMEISARVSKIEITNREVILNGKEFGQYGAYEYIKGTVWFEIDPFNLRNSAITDIEYAPLNGQSMIVFSADFEVLQPIDLSKGSGIALVEVSNRGGKFSLNYFNRATKRGISPDDPECFGDGLLMRNGLTIIWIGWQWDVPQSNKLLNISLPIAKMPNGKEISGLVRSDWMVKQTVNTLKLGHRNQIGYPVSDARALENILTVRKGRNAKRDTIARNSWQFGKEKNGRISFNPYYISMYQGFEAGNIYELVYKAENPVIVGLGITAIRDIIDYAKNDTTAIFPARIGIAAGVSQTGRFLRHFIYQNFNTTESGLKAYDGLMIITAGAGRGSFNHRFAQPSRDAHRYSAFFYPTDIFPFTSRNQIDYMTAITDGLFNKADKNNLPLIMHINTGYEYWGRAASLIHLSIDGQHDITPFANERIYHIASGQHFVYSFPPKEKDIMYDGLYRGNPLEYKVNYRALLVKLTEWVHGENPPPNNYPIIDNGTLVKIEDLKY
;
A
#
# COMPACT_ATOMS: atom_id res chain seq x y z
N MET A 1 60.42 49.25 -10.84
CA MET A 1 59.24 48.38 -11.04
C MET A 1 58.73 47.92 -9.67
N LYS A 2 57.59 48.44 -9.21
CA LYS A 2 56.86 47.89 -8.06
C LYS A 2 55.40 47.76 -8.48
N THR A 3 55.00 46.54 -8.82
CA THR A 3 53.65 46.19 -9.27
C THR A 3 52.77 46.02 -8.03
N LYS A 4 51.74 46.85 -7.88
CA LYS A 4 50.70 46.66 -6.86
C LYS A 4 49.68 45.66 -7.40
N VAL A 5 49.55 44.53 -6.71
CA VAL A 5 48.52 43.52 -6.95
C VAL A 5 47.21 43.99 -6.32
N ILE A 6 46.16 44.12 -7.12
CA ILE A 6 44.80 44.39 -6.68
C ILE A 6 44.16 43.04 -6.35
N ILE A 7 43.76 42.85 -5.09
CA ILE A 7 42.98 41.69 -4.65
C ILE A 7 41.50 42.01 -4.89
N ILE A 8 40.88 41.31 -5.84
CA ILE A 8 39.44 41.35 -6.08
C ILE A 8 38.80 40.35 -5.12
N ILE A 9 38.00 40.84 -4.17
CA ILE A 9 37.16 40.02 -3.30
C ILE A 9 35.94 39.59 -4.13
N LEU A 10 35.85 38.30 -4.42
CA LEU A 10 34.72 37.69 -5.11
C LEU A 10 33.59 37.46 -4.10
N THR A 11 32.55 38.28 -4.14
CA THR A 11 31.34 38.09 -3.32
C THR A 11 30.56 36.89 -3.85
N MET A 12 30.58 35.77 -3.13
CA MET A 12 29.73 34.61 -3.42
C MET A 12 28.27 34.99 -3.13
N ILE A 13 27.47 35.15 -4.19
CA ILE A 13 26.01 35.24 -4.10
C ILE A 13 25.52 33.81 -3.88
N LEU A 14 25.16 33.48 -2.64
CA LEU A 14 24.40 32.29 -2.29
C LEU A 14 22.99 32.46 -2.88
N PHE A 15 22.72 31.83 -4.02
CA PHE A 15 21.35 31.58 -4.41
C PHE A 15 20.74 30.66 -3.35
N ASN A 16 19.78 31.17 -2.58
CA ASN A 16 18.84 30.32 -1.87
C ASN A 16 18.11 29.52 -2.96
N MET A 17 18.57 28.29 -3.23
CA MET A 17 17.68 27.29 -3.78
C MET A 17 16.61 27.11 -2.71
N GLU A 18 15.45 27.73 -2.92
CA GLU A 18 14.25 27.30 -2.23
C GLU A 18 14.19 25.79 -2.45
N ILE A 19 14.28 25.05 -1.35
CA ILE A 19 14.09 23.60 -1.33
C ILE A 19 12.63 23.43 -1.73
N SER A 20 12.38 23.37 -3.03
CA SER A 20 11.05 23.19 -3.58
C SER A 20 10.56 21.85 -3.05
N ALA A 21 9.60 21.91 -2.13
CA ALA A 21 8.94 20.72 -1.62
C ALA A 21 8.44 19.92 -2.84
N ARG A 22 8.57 18.60 -2.76
CA ARG A 22 8.12 17.72 -3.85
C ARG A 22 6.62 17.82 -4.08
N VAL A 23 5.88 18.29 -3.09
CA VAL A 23 4.54 18.84 -3.24
C VAL A 23 4.64 20.24 -3.85
N SER A 24 4.31 20.37 -5.14
CA SER A 24 4.39 21.64 -5.87
C SER A 24 3.11 22.48 -5.76
N LYS A 25 1.96 21.85 -5.52
CA LYS A 25 0.67 22.54 -5.38
C LYS A 25 -0.30 21.71 -4.55
N ILE A 26 -1.04 22.37 -3.65
CA ILE A 26 -2.24 21.83 -3.03
C ILE A 26 -3.45 22.64 -3.49
N GLU A 27 -4.46 21.93 -3.98
CA GLU A 27 -5.74 22.50 -4.39
C GLU A 27 -6.84 21.96 -3.48
N ILE A 28 -7.38 22.82 -2.63
CA ILE A 28 -8.47 22.47 -1.71
C ILE A 28 -9.79 22.62 -2.46
N THR A 29 -10.55 21.52 -2.52
CA THR A 29 -11.89 21.48 -3.11
C THR A 29 -12.99 21.56 -2.07
N ASN A 30 -12.68 21.21 -0.82
CA ASN A 30 -13.62 21.25 0.28
C ASN A 30 -12.90 21.44 1.61
N ARG A 31 -13.48 22.27 2.50
CA ARG A 31 -13.02 22.46 3.88
C ARG A 31 -14.23 22.75 4.76
N GLU A 32 -14.48 21.89 5.74
CA GLU A 32 -15.68 21.93 6.58
C GLU A 32 -15.34 21.60 8.04
N VAL A 33 -16.00 22.26 8.99
CA VAL A 33 -15.95 21.87 10.40
C VAL A 33 -16.76 20.59 10.58
N ILE A 34 -16.22 19.59 11.29
CA ILE A 34 -16.94 18.33 11.51
C ILE A 34 -17.85 18.43 12.75
N LEU A 35 -18.94 17.66 12.73
CA LEU A 35 -19.85 17.45 13.87
C LEU A 35 -20.29 18.75 14.55
N ASN A 36 -20.58 19.78 13.75
CA ASN A 36 -21.01 21.10 14.23
C ASN A 36 -20.07 21.73 15.28
N GLY A 37 -18.76 21.51 15.17
CA GLY A 37 -17.76 22.10 16.07
C GLY A 37 -17.61 21.35 17.40
N LYS A 38 -18.06 20.09 17.48
CA LYS A 38 -17.81 19.23 18.64
C LYS A 38 -16.32 19.20 18.99
N GLU A 39 -16.00 19.46 20.24
CA GLU A 39 -14.64 19.41 20.75
C GLU A 39 -14.20 17.97 21.11
N PHE A 40 -12.91 17.70 20.93
CA PHE A 40 -12.26 16.42 21.27
C PHE A 40 -11.25 16.62 22.39
N GLY A 41 -11.75 16.87 23.60
CA GLY A 41 -10.92 17.15 24.77
C GLY A 41 -10.08 18.42 24.57
N GLN A 42 -8.83 18.41 25.04
CA GLN A 42 -7.93 19.57 24.94
C GLN A 42 -7.55 19.96 23.50
N TYR A 43 -7.79 19.08 22.53
CA TYR A 43 -7.43 19.29 21.12
C TYR A 43 -8.45 20.13 20.34
N GLY A 44 -9.58 20.48 20.97
CA GLY A 44 -10.60 21.36 20.39
C GLY A 44 -11.42 20.73 19.26
N ALA A 45 -12.08 21.57 18.48
CA ALA A 45 -12.85 21.16 17.31
C ALA A 45 -11.95 20.83 16.12
N TYR A 46 -12.47 20.01 15.21
CA TYR A 46 -11.74 19.52 14.05
C TYR A 46 -12.39 19.99 12.74
N GLU A 47 -11.59 20.08 11.69
CA GLU A 47 -12.04 20.28 10.31
C GLU A 47 -11.66 19.10 9.42
N TYR A 48 -12.44 18.93 8.36
CA TYR A 48 -12.21 18.01 7.27
C TYR A 48 -11.83 18.78 6.00
N ILE A 49 -10.71 18.41 5.39
CA ILE A 49 -10.19 19.02 4.17
C ILE A 49 -10.12 17.94 3.10
N LYS A 50 -10.53 18.28 1.88
CA LYS A 50 -10.41 17.40 0.70
C LYS A 50 -9.87 18.18 -0.49
N GLY A 51 -8.99 17.58 -1.25
CA GLY A 51 -8.44 18.22 -2.44
C GLY A 51 -7.56 17.33 -3.29
N THR A 52 -6.77 17.99 -4.13
CA THR A 52 -5.75 17.38 -4.98
C THR A 52 -4.39 17.93 -4.60
N VAL A 53 -3.41 17.05 -4.46
CA VAL A 53 -2.00 17.40 -4.28
C VAL A 53 -1.25 17.07 -5.57
N TRP A 54 -0.38 17.98 -6.00
CA TRP A 54 0.48 17.84 -7.18
C TRP A 54 1.93 17.66 -6.74
N PHE A 55 2.63 16.80 -7.48
CA PHE A 55 4.02 16.45 -7.21
C PHE A 55 4.90 16.77 -8.40
N GLU A 56 6.12 17.22 -8.10
CA GLU A 56 7.22 17.35 -9.05
C GLU A 56 8.43 16.57 -8.56
N ILE A 57 8.74 15.47 -9.24
CA ILE A 57 9.81 14.52 -8.85
C ILE A 57 11.00 14.64 -9.78
N ASP A 58 12.19 14.77 -9.21
CA ASP A 58 13.44 14.75 -9.96
C ASP A 58 13.82 13.30 -10.31
N PRO A 59 13.82 12.92 -11.60
CA PRO A 59 14.18 11.56 -12.01
C PRO A 59 15.66 11.22 -11.76
N PHE A 60 16.52 12.22 -11.61
CA PHE A 60 17.96 12.06 -11.39
C PHE A 60 18.36 12.04 -9.92
N ASN A 61 17.42 12.35 -9.01
CA ASN A 61 17.69 12.20 -7.59
C ASN A 61 17.92 10.73 -7.23
N LEU A 62 19.04 10.43 -6.58
CA LEU A 62 19.42 9.07 -6.19
C LEU A 62 18.36 8.37 -5.33
N ARG A 63 17.56 9.12 -4.55
CA ARG A 63 16.46 8.59 -3.73
C ARG A 63 15.27 8.11 -4.56
N ASN A 64 15.18 8.49 -5.82
CA ASN A 64 14.15 8.03 -6.76
C ASN A 64 14.66 6.94 -7.72
N SER A 65 15.95 6.64 -7.73
CA SER A 65 16.58 5.65 -8.62
C SER A 65 16.01 4.23 -8.50
N ALA A 66 15.37 3.90 -7.36
CA ALA A 66 14.71 2.61 -7.16
C ALA A 66 13.37 2.49 -7.92
N ILE A 67 12.80 3.58 -8.43
CA ILE A 67 11.54 3.58 -9.19
C ILE A 67 11.80 2.93 -10.55
N THR A 68 11.05 1.87 -10.83
CA THR A 68 11.14 1.17 -12.11
C THR A 68 10.59 2.05 -13.22
N ASP A 69 11.29 2.09 -14.35
CA ASP A 69 10.94 2.85 -15.56
C ASP A 69 10.98 4.39 -15.37
N ILE A 70 11.66 4.89 -14.34
CA ILE A 70 11.77 6.33 -14.08
C ILE A 70 12.47 7.08 -15.23
N GLU A 71 13.43 6.44 -15.88
CA GLU A 71 14.16 6.96 -17.04
C GLU A 71 13.28 7.13 -18.29
N TYR A 72 12.10 6.50 -18.30
CA TYR A 72 11.11 6.57 -19.38
C TYR A 72 9.96 7.53 -19.04
N ALA A 73 10.04 8.26 -17.93
CA ALA A 73 9.02 9.20 -17.52
C ALA A 73 8.96 10.43 -18.44
N PRO A 74 7.75 10.89 -18.83
CA PRO A 74 7.62 12.20 -19.44
C PRO A 74 7.99 13.29 -18.44
N LEU A 75 8.75 14.29 -18.89
CA LEU A 75 9.21 15.41 -18.08
C LEU A 75 8.53 16.71 -18.50
N ASN A 76 8.31 17.61 -17.54
CA ASN A 76 7.83 18.98 -17.82
C ASN A 76 8.97 19.89 -18.31
N GLY A 77 8.67 21.18 -18.54
CA GLY A 77 9.67 22.17 -18.99
C GLY A 77 10.82 22.41 -18.00
N GLN A 78 10.70 21.94 -16.76
CA GLN A 78 11.69 22.01 -15.69
C GLN A 78 12.45 20.69 -15.49
N SER A 79 12.28 19.71 -16.40
CA SER A 79 12.86 18.36 -16.30
C SER A 79 12.37 17.54 -15.10
N MET A 80 11.18 17.84 -14.59
CA MET A 80 10.55 17.12 -13.47
C MET A 80 9.44 16.20 -13.96
N ILE A 81 9.25 15.07 -13.28
CA ILE A 81 8.09 14.20 -13.46
C ILE A 81 6.91 14.82 -12.69
N VAL A 82 5.81 15.08 -13.39
CA VAL A 82 4.60 15.67 -12.78
C VAL A 82 3.51 14.62 -12.63
N PHE A 83 2.89 14.57 -11.46
CA PHE A 83 1.70 13.75 -11.22
C PHE A 83 0.83 14.34 -10.10
N SER A 84 -0.36 13.79 -9.89
CA SER A 84 -1.26 14.26 -8.83
C SER A 84 -2.02 13.14 -8.14
N ALA A 85 -2.44 13.39 -6.90
CA ALA A 85 -3.23 12.46 -6.09
C ALA A 85 -4.36 13.19 -5.37
N ASP A 86 -5.47 12.49 -5.15
CA ASP A 86 -6.49 12.93 -4.21
C ASP A 86 -5.94 12.85 -2.79
N PHE A 87 -6.28 13.82 -1.95
CA PHE A 87 -6.00 13.77 -0.52
C PHE A 87 -7.22 14.20 0.31
N GLU A 88 -7.26 13.69 1.52
CA GLU A 88 -8.22 14.05 2.56
C GLU A 88 -7.49 14.19 3.90
N VAL A 89 -7.88 15.16 4.73
CA VAL A 89 -7.29 15.40 6.05
C VAL A 89 -8.37 15.65 7.10
N LEU A 90 -8.17 15.10 8.29
CA LEU A 90 -8.81 15.58 9.52
C LEU A 90 -7.75 16.21 10.43
N GLN A 91 -7.96 17.44 10.87
CA GLN A 91 -7.03 18.14 11.76
C GLN A 91 -7.76 19.06 12.75
N PRO A 92 -7.13 19.42 13.88
CA PRO A 92 -7.64 20.48 14.74
C PRO A 92 -7.82 21.79 13.96
N ILE A 93 -8.89 22.54 14.24
CA ILE A 93 -9.09 23.89 13.66
C ILE A 93 -7.99 24.84 14.17
N ASP A 94 -7.72 24.76 15.47
CA ASP A 94 -6.57 25.43 16.07
C ASP A 94 -5.36 24.50 16.00
N LEU A 95 -4.52 24.70 14.98
CA LEU A 95 -3.34 23.87 14.73
C LEU A 95 -2.36 23.84 15.92
N SER A 96 -2.35 24.87 16.78
CA SER A 96 -1.49 24.92 17.96
C SER A 96 -1.90 23.92 19.04
N LYS A 97 -3.15 23.46 19.02
CA LYS A 97 -3.66 22.48 19.98
C LYS A 97 -3.32 21.05 19.61
N GLY A 98 -2.94 20.76 18.36
CA GLY A 98 -2.61 19.40 17.91
C GLY A 98 -1.46 18.76 18.67
N SER A 99 -1.40 17.43 18.66
CA SER A 99 -0.28 16.66 19.24
C SER A 99 1.06 16.90 18.53
N GLY A 100 1.02 17.45 17.31
CA GLY A 100 2.14 17.52 16.38
C GLY A 100 2.44 16.19 15.68
N ILE A 101 1.59 15.16 15.85
CA ILE A 101 1.71 13.88 15.15
C ILE A 101 0.72 13.82 13.98
N ALA A 102 1.22 13.53 12.78
CA ALA A 102 0.40 13.17 11.63
C ALA A 102 0.40 11.65 11.42
N LEU A 103 -0.79 11.06 11.40
CA LEU A 103 -1.04 9.69 10.98
C LEU A 103 -1.40 9.66 9.49
N VAL A 104 -0.47 9.19 8.66
CA VAL A 104 -0.74 8.92 7.25
C VAL A 104 -1.27 7.50 7.09
N GLU A 105 -2.51 7.37 6.67
CA GLU A 105 -3.06 6.08 6.27
C GLU A 105 -2.75 5.83 4.79
N VAL A 106 -2.02 4.76 4.52
CA VAL A 106 -1.85 4.29 3.14
C VAL A 106 -3.17 3.64 2.70
N SER A 107 -3.91 4.33 1.83
CA SER A 107 -5.28 3.96 1.44
C SER A 107 -5.35 2.59 0.74
N ASN A 108 -6.19 1.68 1.24
CA ASN A 108 -6.29 0.33 0.67
C ASN A 108 -7.26 0.34 -0.50
N ARG A 109 -6.74 0.30 -1.74
CA ARG A 109 -7.53 0.42 -2.98
C ARG A 109 -8.41 1.67 -3.00
N GLY A 110 -7.85 2.79 -2.54
CA GLY A 110 -8.51 4.09 -2.38
C GLY A 110 -9.49 4.18 -1.20
N GLY A 111 -9.72 3.09 -0.46
CA GLY A 111 -10.55 3.08 0.74
C GLY A 111 -9.80 3.54 1.99
N LYS A 112 -10.57 3.94 3.02
CA LYS A 112 -10.09 4.45 4.31
C LYS A 112 -10.51 3.52 5.46
N PHE A 113 -9.57 3.04 6.28
CA PHE A 113 -9.82 2.06 7.36
C PHE A 113 -9.67 2.64 8.78
N SER A 114 -8.86 3.67 8.97
CA SER A 114 -8.46 4.20 10.29
C SER A 114 -9.63 4.59 11.17
N LEU A 115 -10.65 5.28 10.66
CA LEU A 115 -11.83 5.64 11.46
C LEU A 115 -12.59 4.40 11.96
N ASN A 116 -12.71 3.36 11.13
CA ASN A 116 -13.38 2.12 11.54
C ASN A 116 -12.54 1.29 12.53
N TYR A 117 -11.22 1.30 12.38
CA TYR A 117 -10.31 0.50 13.21
C TYR A 117 -10.05 1.19 14.55
N PHE A 118 -9.75 2.48 14.51
CA PHE A 118 -9.28 3.22 15.67
C PHE A 118 -10.39 3.97 16.38
N ASN A 119 -11.36 4.56 15.66
CA ASN A 119 -12.48 5.25 16.30
C ASN A 119 -13.74 4.38 16.45
N ARG A 120 -13.73 3.15 15.89
CA ARG A 120 -14.91 2.27 15.81
C ARG A 120 -16.09 2.90 15.06
N ALA A 121 -15.82 3.76 14.07
CA ALA A 121 -16.85 4.28 13.17
C ALA A 121 -17.63 3.14 12.51
N THR A 122 -18.96 3.21 12.54
CA THR A 122 -19.87 2.18 12.01
C THR A 122 -20.18 2.40 10.53
N LYS A 123 -20.08 3.65 10.06
CA LYS A 123 -20.26 4.03 8.66
C LYS A 123 -18.92 4.26 7.97
N ARG A 124 -18.83 3.87 6.70
CA ARG A 124 -17.63 4.07 5.86
C ARG A 124 -17.72 5.39 5.10
N GLY A 125 -16.57 6.02 4.87
CA GLY A 125 -16.48 7.35 4.26
C GLY A 125 -16.56 8.45 5.31
N ILE A 126 -16.52 9.70 4.85
CA ILE A 126 -16.58 10.89 5.68
C ILE A 126 -17.75 11.74 5.21
N SER A 127 -18.66 12.01 6.14
CA SER A 127 -19.73 13.00 6.00
C SER A 127 -19.60 13.90 7.23
N PRO A 128 -19.21 15.18 7.09
CA PRO A 128 -18.81 16.04 8.21
C PRO A 128 -19.81 16.09 9.37
N ASP A 129 -21.10 16.08 9.09
CA ASP A 129 -22.17 16.15 10.10
C ASP A 129 -22.62 14.80 10.67
N ASP A 130 -22.10 13.69 10.15
CA ASP A 130 -22.57 12.35 10.52
C ASP A 130 -21.68 11.72 11.62
N PRO A 131 -22.14 11.63 12.88
CA PRO A 131 -21.36 11.05 13.97
C PRO A 131 -20.97 9.59 13.74
N GLU A 132 -21.72 8.82 12.95
CA GLU A 132 -21.42 7.42 12.66
C GLU A 132 -20.15 7.24 11.81
N CYS A 133 -19.76 8.27 11.05
CA CYS A 133 -18.51 8.30 10.29
C CYS A 133 -17.28 8.48 11.18
N PHE A 134 -17.42 9.07 12.37
CA PHE A 134 -16.29 9.41 13.24
C PHE A 134 -16.19 8.50 14.47
N GLY A 135 -17.26 7.78 14.82
CA GLY A 135 -17.29 6.86 15.96
C GLY A 135 -17.02 7.58 17.28
N ASP A 136 -16.24 6.96 18.16
CA ASP A 136 -15.89 7.59 19.44
C ASP A 136 -14.80 8.67 19.31
N GLY A 137 -14.12 8.77 18.17
CA GLY A 137 -13.12 9.80 17.94
C GLY A 137 -11.79 9.66 18.69
N LEU A 138 -11.34 8.44 19.03
CA LEU A 138 -10.04 8.17 19.64
C LEU A 138 -8.88 8.96 19.02
N LEU A 139 -8.76 8.97 17.69
CA LEU A 139 -7.69 9.67 16.99
C LEU A 139 -7.68 11.18 17.28
N MET A 140 -8.86 11.81 17.26
CA MET A 140 -9.02 13.24 17.55
C MET A 140 -8.82 13.54 19.04
N ARG A 141 -9.28 12.66 19.94
CA ARG A 141 -8.99 12.75 21.38
C ARG A 141 -7.52 12.58 21.74
N ASN A 142 -6.68 12.13 20.81
CA ASN A 142 -5.22 12.09 20.94
C ASN A 142 -4.54 13.18 20.11
N GLY A 143 -5.29 14.14 19.57
CA GLY A 143 -4.73 15.30 18.88
C GLY A 143 -4.05 14.98 17.56
N LEU A 144 -4.35 13.84 16.93
CA LEU A 144 -3.69 13.44 15.70
C LEU A 144 -4.26 14.22 14.51
N THR A 145 -3.37 14.64 13.61
CA THR A 145 -3.74 14.98 12.23
C THR A 145 -3.80 13.68 11.45
N ILE A 146 -4.90 13.42 10.74
CA ILE A 146 -5.09 12.17 9.98
C ILE A 146 -5.08 12.52 8.51
N ILE A 147 -4.17 11.92 7.74
CA ILE A 147 -3.97 12.20 6.32
C ILE A 147 -4.25 10.92 5.53
N TRP A 148 -5.12 11.01 4.53
CA TRP A 148 -5.29 9.99 3.52
C TRP A 148 -4.89 10.53 2.16
N ILE A 149 -4.18 9.72 1.38
CA ILE A 149 -3.76 10.08 0.02
C ILE A 149 -3.90 8.90 -0.94
N GLY A 150 -4.25 9.20 -2.19
CA GLY A 150 -4.23 8.26 -3.28
C GLY A 150 -2.79 7.90 -3.68
N TRP A 151 -2.50 6.61 -3.81
CA TRP A 151 -1.17 6.12 -4.22
C TRP A 151 -1.25 5.00 -5.26
N GLN A 152 -2.40 4.36 -5.40
CA GLN A 152 -2.60 3.17 -6.22
C GLN A 152 -3.27 3.56 -7.56
N TRP A 153 -2.57 3.32 -8.67
CA TRP A 153 -3.05 3.72 -10.01
C TRP A 153 -4.27 2.95 -10.53
N ASP A 154 -4.41 1.67 -10.16
CA ASP A 154 -5.46 0.79 -10.70
C ASP A 154 -6.80 0.90 -9.95
N VAL A 155 -6.96 1.91 -9.08
CA VAL A 155 -8.25 2.17 -8.41
C VAL A 155 -9.25 2.73 -9.41
N PRO A 156 -10.47 2.14 -9.54
CA PRO A 156 -11.52 2.72 -10.37
C PRO A 156 -11.88 4.13 -9.91
N GLN A 157 -12.12 5.04 -10.85
CA GLN A 157 -12.47 6.42 -10.54
C GLN A 157 -13.80 6.47 -9.76
N SER A 158 -13.80 7.13 -8.60
CA SER A 158 -15.00 7.27 -7.75
C SER A 158 -14.83 8.44 -6.80
N ASN A 159 -15.91 9.18 -6.53
CA ASN A 159 -15.90 10.24 -5.51
C ASN A 159 -15.72 9.71 -4.06
N LYS A 160 -15.79 8.40 -3.85
CA LYS A 160 -15.64 7.73 -2.54
C LYS A 160 -14.26 7.12 -2.31
N LEU A 161 -13.45 6.99 -3.37
CA LEU A 161 -12.14 6.38 -3.33
C LEU A 161 -11.09 7.43 -3.64
N LEU A 162 -9.91 7.30 -3.04
CA LEU A 162 -8.76 8.14 -3.37
C LEU A 162 -8.06 7.57 -4.59
N ASN A 163 -7.88 8.40 -5.61
CA ASN A 163 -7.21 8.07 -6.85
C ASN A 163 -5.85 8.81 -6.96
N ILE A 164 -5.02 8.32 -7.87
CA ILE A 164 -3.77 8.96 -8.28
C ILE A 164 -3.69 8.94 -9.79
N SER A 165 -3.18 10.01 -10.40
CA SER A 165 -2.93 10.13 -11.82
C SER A 165 -1.44 10.07 -12.07
N LEU A 166 -0.93 8.88 -12.43
CA LEU A 166 0.49 8.64 -12.68
C LEU A 166 0.83 8.67 -14.17
N PRO A 167 2.05 9.09 -14.55
CA PRO A 167 2.49 9.08 -15.93
C PRO A 167 2.67 7.67 -16.48
N ILE A 168 2.55 7.57 -17.80
CA ILE A 168 2.84 6.39 -18.60
C ILE A 168 4.29 6.49 -19.08
N ALA A 169 5.08 5.44 -18.88
CA ALA A 169 6.44 5.35 -19.39
C ALA A 169 6.45 5.21 -20.93
N LYS A 170 7.33 5.96 -21.58
CA LYS A 170 7.52 5.95 -23.04
C LYS A 170 9.00 5.81 -23.40
N MET A 171 9.27 5.17 -24.53
CA MET A 171 10.62 5.12 -25.08
C MET A 171 11.12 6.54 -25.41
N PRO A 172 12.45 6.81 -25.43
CA PRO A 172 12.99 8.13 -25.75
C PRO A 172 12.55 8.69 -27.12
N ASN A 173 12.21 7.82 -28.07
CA ASN A 173 11.67 8.19 -29.39
C ASN A 173 10.14 8.40 -29.40
N GLY A 174 9.49 8.42 -28.24
CA GLY A 174 8.05 8.61 -28.06
C GLY A 174 7.19 7.36 -28.25
N LYS A 175 7.77 6.22 -28.67
CA LYS A 175 7.03 4.97 -28.88
C LYS A 175 6.57 4.35 -27.56
N GLU A 176 5.46 3.62 -27.65
CA GLU A 176 4.90 2.84 -26.55
C GLU A 176 5.86 1.73 -26.12
N ILE A 177 5.89 1.46 -24.81
CA ILE A 177 6.57 0.28 -24.27
C ILE A 177 5.56 -0.86 -24.25
N SER A 178 5.81 -1.92 -25.01
CA SER A 178 5.00 -3.14 -25.01
C SER A 178 5.59 -4.20 -24.09
N GLY A 179 4.74 -5.09 -23.57
CA GLY A 179 5.18 -6.28 -22.85
C GLY A 179 4.05 -7.25 -22.59
N LEU A 180 4.41 -8.40 -22.01
CA LEU A 180 3.42 -9.39 -21.59
C LEU A 180 2.96 -9.10 -20.17
N VAL A 181 1.64 -9.15 -20.00
CA VAL A 181 0.98 -9.06 -18.72
C VAL A 181 0.20 -10.34 -18.49
N ARG A 182 -0.02 -10.65 -17.22
CA ARG A 182 -0.83 -11.79 -16.81
C ARG A 182 -2.13 -11.28 -16.21
N SER A 183 -3.18 -12.09 -16.32
CA SER A 183 -4.36 -12.09 -15.47
C SER A 183 -4.70 -13.51 -15.07
N ASP A 184 -5.26 -13.70 -13.87
CA ASP A 184 -5.73 -14.99 -13.39
C ASP A 184 -7.04 -14.86 -12.62
N TRP A 185 -7.80 -15.96 -12.61
CA TRP A 185 -9.10 -16.05 -11.97
C TRP A 185 -9.34 -17.47 -11.45
N MET A 186 -9.87 -17.58 -10.24
CA MET A 186 -10.59 -18.78 -9.80
C MET A 186 -12.08 -18.49 -9.89
N VAL A 187 -12.76 -19.25 -10.73
CA VAL A 187 -14.17 -19.01 -11.06
C VAL A 187 -15.04 -19.87 -10.14
N LYS A 188 -15.87 -19.25 -9.30
CA LYS A 188 -16.73 -19.97 -8.34
C LYS A 188 -18.05 -20.45 -8.95
N GLN A 189 -18.51 -19.78 -10.01
CA GLN A 189 -19.74 -20.04 -10.73
C GLN A 189 -19.47 -19.79 -12.20
N THR A 190 -20.13 -20.54 -13.09
CA THR A 190 -19.91 -20.37 -14.52
C THR A 190 -20.24 -18.93 -14.95
N VAL A 191 -19.31 -18.29 -15.66
CA VAL A 191 -19.46 -16.92 -16.18
C VAL A 191 -18.96 -16.83 -17.60
N ASN A 192 -19.52 -15.94 -18.41
CA ASN A 192 -19.09 -15.79 -19.81
C ASN A 192 -17.96 -14.79 -20.01
N THR A 193 -17.76 -13.89 -19.04
CA THR A 193 -16.81 -12.79 -19.14
C THR A 193 -16.02 -12.63 -17.85
N LEU A 194 -14.71 -12.38 -18.01
CA LEU A 194 -13.80 -12.04 -16.92
C LEU A 194 -13.13 -10.68 -17.19
N LYS A 195 -12.95 -9.89 -16.15
CA LYS A 195 -12.22 -8.62 -16.20
C LYS A 195 -10.72 -8.89 -16.12
N LEU A 196 -9.90 -8.26 -16.96
CA LEU A 196 -8.44 -8.39 -16.93
C LEU A 196 -7.82 -7.82 -15.65
N GLY A 197 -8.42 -6.78 -15.09
CA GLY A 197 -8.04 -6.23 -13.79
C GLY A 197 -8.26 -7.21 -12.65
N HIS A 198 -7.36 -7.19 -11.66
CA HIS A 198 -7.52 -8.02 -10.48
C HIS A 198 -8.67 -7.53 -9.59
N ARG A 199 -9.56 -8.44 -9.21
CA ARG A 199 -10.81 -8.12 -8.49
C ARG A 199 -11.60 -7.05 -9.26
N ASN A 200 -11.89 -5.92 -8.62
CA ASN A 200 -12.64 -4.81 -9.22
C ASN A 200 -11.73 -3.71 -9.79
N GLN A 201 -10.41 -3.86 -9.72
CA GLN A 201 -9.45 -2.83 -10.10
C GLN A 201 -9.28 -2.75 -11.62
N ILE A 202 -8.62 -1.71 -12.11
CA ILE A 202 -8.31 -1.52 -13.53
C ILE A 202 -7.15 -2.46 -13.90
N GLY A 203 -7.25 -3.12 -15.05
CA GLY A 203 -6.15 -3.92 -15.60
C GLY A 203 -5.50 -3.18 -16.76
N TYR A 204 -4.31 -3.60 -17.18
CA TYR A 204 -3.77 -3.13 -18.45
C TYR A 204 -4.67 -3.61 -19.60
N PRO A 205 -5.06 -2.73 -20.54
CA PRO A 205 -5.80 -3.15 -21.72
C PRO A 205 -4.93 -4.02 -22.61
N VAL A 206 -5.52 -4.99 -23.32
CA VAL A 206 -4.82 -5.66 -24.41
C VAL A 206 -4.48 -4.65 -25.51
N SER A 207 -3.24 -4.65 -26.01
CA SER A 207 -2.82 -3.73 -27.07
C SER A 207 -3.08 -4.30 -28.47
N ASP A 208 -2.83 -5.59 -28.65
CA ASP A 208 -3.17 -6.32 -29.88
C ASP A 208 -3.96 -7.59 -29.54
N ALA A 209 -5.26 -7.55 -29.84
CA ALA A 209 -6.17 -8.66 -29.56
C ALA A 209 -5.87 -9.92 -30.37
N ARG A 210 -5.16 -9.81 -31.51
CA ARG A 210 -4.84 -10.92 -32.43
C ARG A 210 -3.43 -11.48 -32.25
N ALA A 211 -2.60 -10.85 -31.41
CA ALA A 211 -1.24 -11.31 -31.12
C ALA A 211 -1.23 -12.79 -30.70
N LEU A 212 -0.28 -13.56 -31.26
CA LEU A 212 -0.13 -14.99 -31.01
C LEU A 212 0.37 -15.29 -29.59
N GLU A 213 1.00 -14.30 -28.96
CA GLU A 213 1.46 -14.30 -27.58
C GLU A 213 0.30 -14.27 -26.56
N ASN A 214 -0.92 -13.97 -27.02
CA ASN A 214 -2.11 -14.01 -26.18
C ASN A 214 -2.57 -15.45 -25.96
N ILE A 215 -2.20 -16.03 -24.82
CA ILE A 215 -2.43 -17.44 -24.49
C ILE A 215 -3.32 -17.53 -23.25
N LEU A 216 -4.48 -18.18 -23.41
CA LEU A 216 -5.38 -18.55 -22.32
C LEU A 216 -5.13 -20.01 -21.94
N THR A 217 -4.99 -20.28 -20.64
CA THR A 217 -4.84 -21.63 -20.10
C THR A 217 -5.86 -21.89 -18.99
N VAL A 218 -6.12 -23.17 -18.74
CA VAL A 218 -6.96 -23.66 -17.64
C VAL A 218 -6.20 -24.72 -16.84
N ARG A 219 -6.49 -24.80 -15.53
CA ARG A 219 -5.98 -25.87 -14.64
C ARG A 219 -6.90 -26.09 -13.45
N LYS A 220 -6.88 -27.31 -12.88
CA LYS A 220 -7.69 -27.71 -11.71
C LYS A 220 -7.12 -27.28 -10.35
N GLY A 221 -5.83 -26.94 -10.29
CA GLY A 221 -5.16 -26.58 -9.05
C GLY A 221 -3.98 -25.65 -9.27
N ARG A 222 -3.53 -24.96 -8.21
CA ARG A 222 -2.46 -23.96 -8.30
C ARG A 222 -1.20 -24.48 -9.01
N ASN A 223 -0.77 -25.70 -8.66
CA ASN A 223 0.43 -26.35 -9.19
C ASN A 223 0.14 -27.39 -10.29
N ALA A 224 -1.13 -27.54 -10.70
CA ALA A 224 -1.49 -28.47 -11.76
C ALA A 224 -0.95 -27.99 -13.12
N LYS A 225 -0.78 -28.93 -14.06
CA LYS A 225 -0.42 -28.62 -15.45
C LYS A 225 -1.42 -27.62 -16.04
N ARG A 226 -0.90 -26.67 -16.83
CA ARG A 226 -1.71 -25.75 -17.63
C ARG A 226 -2.08 -26.42 -18.95
N ASP A 227 -3.36 -26.44 -19.27
CA ASP A 227 -3.86 -26.83 -20.58
C ASP A 227 -4.25 -25.58 -21.37
N THR A 228 -3.69 -25.42 -22.56
CA THR A 228 -3.97 -24.27 -23.43
C THR A 228 -5.36 -24.38 -24.02
N ILE A 229 -6.15 -23.32 -23.90
CA ILE A 229 -7.47 -23.22 -24.52
C ILE A 229 -7.31 -22.74 -25.97
N ALA A 230 -7.96 -23.45 -26.89
CA ALA A 230 -7.92 -23.14 -28.32
C ALA A 230 -8.31 -21.68 -28.60
N ARG A 231 -7.54 -21.01 -29.46
CA ARG A 231 -7.67 -19.58 -29.73
C ARG A 231 -9.05 -19.16 -30.27
N ASN A 232 -9.72 -20.06 -31.00
CA ASN A 232 -11.06 -19.85 -31.54
C ASN A 232 -12.19 -20.01 -30.49
N SER A 233 -11.87 -20.43 -29.27
CA SER A 233 -12.85 -20.65 -28.19
C SER A 233 -13.11 -19.39 -27.34
N TRP A 234 -12.30 -18.35 -27.51
CA TRP A 234 -12.38 -17.12 -26.72
C TRP A 234 -11.92 -15.91 -27.53
N GLN A 235 -12.28 -14.72 -27.05
CA GLN A 235 -11.79 -13.45 -27.60
C GLN A 235 -11.78 -12.35 -26.53
N PHE A 236 -11.00 -11.31 -26.76
CA PHE A 236 -11.07 -10.09 -25.96
C PHE A 236 -12.40 -9.37 -26.21
N GLY A 237 -13.12 -9.08 -25.14
CA GLY A 237 -14.46 -8.55 -25.24
C GLY A 237 -15.29 -8.77 -23.99
N LYS A 238 -16.43 -8.09 -23.96
CA LYS A 238 -17.45 -8.24 -22.92
C LYS A 238 -18.69 -8.83 -23.56
N GLU A 239 -19.21 -9.89 -22.97
CA GLU A 239 -20.48 -10.49 -23.39
C GLU A 239 -21.64 -9.66 -22.83
N LYS A 240 -22.62 -9.37 -23.70
CA LYS A 240 -23.91 -8.80 -23.34
C LYS A 240 -24.99 -9.40 -24.25
N ASN A 241 -25.99 -10.04 -23.65
CA ASN A 241 -27.13 -10.65 -24.34
C ASN A 241 -26.73 -11.67 -25.42
N GLY A 242 -25.79 -12.56 -25.12
CA GLY A 242 -25.27 -13.58 -26.01
C GLY A 242 -24.27 -13.08 -27.06
N ARG A 243 -24.01 -11.76 -27.12
CA ARG A 243 -23.08 -11.16 -28.08
C ARG A 243 -21.84 -10.62 -27.38
N ILE A 244 -20.68 -11.03 -27.86
CA ILE A 244 -19.41 -10.48 -27.40
C ILE A 244 -19.05 -9.26 -28.25
N SER A 245 -18.91 -8.10 -27.60
CA SER A 245 -18.36 -6.89 -28.22
C SER A 245 -16.92 -6.67 -27.74
N PHE A 246 -16.05 -6.19 -28.63
CA PHE A 246 -14.67 -5.90 -28.27
C PHE A 246 -14.62 -4.89 -27.10
N ASN A 247 -13.81 -5.24 -26.10
CA ASN A 247 -13.49 -4.40 -24.98
C ASN A 247 -12.11 -4.85 -24.47
N PRO A 248 -11.10 -3.96 -24.44
CA PRO A 248 -9.73 -4.38 -24.20
C PRO A 248 -9.45 -4.72 -22.73
N TYR A 249 -10.42 -4.52 -21.83
CA TYR A 249 -10.29 -4.81 -20.40
C TYR A 249 -11.00 -6.10 -19.97
N TYR A 250 -11.54 -6.86 -20.93
CA TYR A 250 -12.29 -8.07 -20.67
C TYR A 250 -11.91 -9.19 -21.65
N ILE A 251 -12.13 -10.41 -21.20
CA ILE A 251 -12.06 -11.62 -22.02
C ILE A 251 -13.38 -12.38 -21.88
N SER A 252 -13.86 -12.90 -23.00
CA SER A 252 -15.06 -13.75 -23.04
C SER A 252 -14.77 -15.09 -23.69
N MET A 253 -15.41 -16.15 -23.19
CA MET A 253 -15.31 -17.51 -23.73
C MET A 253 -16.68 -17.95 -24.22
N TYR A 254 -16.77 -18.47 -25.46
CA TYR A 254 -18.06 -18.77 -26.09
C TYR A 254 -18.87 -19.83 -25.32
N GLN A 255 -18.20 -20.81 -24.73
CA GLN A 255 -18.80 -21.86 -23.91
C GLN A 255 -18.84 -21.51 -22.40
N GLY A 256 -18.38 -20.32 -22.03
CA GLY A 256 -18.32 -19.86 -20.63
C GLY A 256 -17.16 -20.47 -19.83
N PHE A 257 -16.62 -19.70 -18.88
CA PHE A 257 -15.62 -20.13 -17.92
C PHE A 257 -16.29 -20.98 -16.84
N GLU A 258 -15.93 -22.25 -16.76
CA GLU A 258 -16.50 -23.23 -15.83
C GLU A 258 -16.07 -23.00 -14.37
N ALA A 259 -16.98 -23.28 -13.45
CA ALA A 259 -16.73 -23.23 -12.01
C ALA A 259 -15.66 -24.24 -11.55
N GLY A 260 -14.90 -23.87 -10.51
CA GLY A 260 -13.88 -24.73 -9.90
C GLY A 260 -12.55 -24.79 -10.65
N ASN A 261 -12.44 -24.12 -11.80
CA ASN A 261 -11.20 -24.04 -12.56
C ASN A 261 -10.43 -22.74 -12.27
N ILE A 262 -9.11 -22.80 -12.47
CA ILE A 262 -8.23 -21.64 -12.52
C ILE A 262 -7.95 -21.34 -13.99
N TYR A 263 -8.33 -20.14 -14.41
CA TYR A 263 -7.99 -19.60 -15.72
C TYR A 263 -6.84 -18.62 -15.59
N GLU A 264 -5.91 -18.65 -16.55
CA GLU A 264 -4.77 -17.75 -16.60
C GLU A 264 -4.56 -17.29 -18.03
N LEU A 265 -4.55 -15.98 -18.22
CA LEU A 265 -4.30 -15.32 -19.51
C LEU A 265 -2.96 -14.60 -19.44
N VAL A 266 -2.05 -14.93 -20.34
CA VAL A 266 -0.90 -14.09 -20.67
C VAL A 266 -1.24 -13.35 -21.96
N TYR A 267 -1.09 -12.02 -21.98
CA TYR A 267 -1.48 -11.20 -23.11
C TYR A 267 -0.55 -10.01 -23.30
N LYS A 268 -0.51 -9.49 -24.54
CA LYS A 268 0.26 -8.31 -24.90
C LYS A 268 -0.47 -7.04 -24.46
N ALA A 269 0.22 -6.20 -23.70
CA ALA A 269 -0.22 -4.88 -23.32
C ALA A 269 0.87 -3.85 -23.63
N GLU A 270 0.50 -2.58 -23.55
CA GLU A 270 1.35 -1.42 -23.78
C GLU A 270 1.14 -0.38 -22.69
N ASN A 271 1.97 0.66 -22.72
CA ASN A 271 1.81 1.85 -21.90
C ASN A 271 1.87 1.54 -20.38
N PRO A 272 2.98 0.97 -19.88
CA PRO A 272 3.14 0.73 -18.45
C PRO A 272 3.12 2.05 -17.68
N VAL A 273 2.29 2.10 -16.65
CA VAL A 273 2.29 3.19 -15.65
C VAL A 273 3.54 3.08 -14.80
N ILE A 274 4.14 4.22 -14.44
CA ILE A 274 5.30 4.28 -13.52
C ILE A 274 4.81 4.13 -12.07
N VAL A 275 4.47 2.90 -11.70
CA VAL A 275 3.76 2.58 -10.45
C VAL A 275 4.53 3.02 -9.19
N GLY A 276 5.87 3.00 -9.24
CA GLY A 276 6.72 3.38 -8.10
C GLY A 276 6.55 4.83 -7.64
N LEU A 277 6.04 5.74 -8.48
CA LEU A 277 5.71 7.12 -8.08
C LEU A 277 4.58 7.18 -7.04
N GLY A 278 3.71 6.16 -6.98
CA GLY A 278 2.75 6.03 -5.88
C GLY A 278 3.44 5.92 -4.51
N ILE A 279 4.67 5.38 -4.47
CA ILE A 279 5.45 5.28 -3.24
C ILE A 279 5.97 6.65 -2.80
N THR A 280 6.38 7.50 -3.76
CA THR A 280 6.85 8.86 -3.46
C THR A 280 5.73 9.74 -2.95
N ALA A 281 4.49 9.61 -3.44
CA ALA A 281 3.34 10.33 -2.88
C ALA A 281 3.19 10.13 -1.36
N ILE A 282 3.42 8.90 -0.86
CA ILE A 282 3.37 8.60 0.58
C ILE A 282 4.57 9.20 1.32
N ARG A 283 5.77 9.19 0.74
CA ARG A 283 6.95 9.82 1.34
C ARG A 283 6.82 11.34 1.40
N ASP A 284 6.38 11.94 0.30
CA ASP A 284 6.49 13.38 0.06
C ASP A 284 5.37 14.17 0.73
N ILE A 285 4.19 13.57 0.95
CA ILE A 285 3.11 14.23 1.70
C ILE A 285 3.48 14.46 3.17
N ILE A 286 4.21 13.52 3.79
CA ILE A 286 4.65 13.68 5.17
C ILE A 286 5.90 14.56 5.26
N ASP A 287 6.78 14.52 4.25
CA ASP A 287 7.91 15.44 4.13
C ASP A 287 7.42 16.88 4.04
N TYR A 288 6.41 17.15 3.19
CA TYR A 288 5.72 18.43 3.11
C TYR A 288 5.14 18.83 4.47
N ALA A 289 4.36 17.95 5.12
CA ALA A 289 3.77 18.25 6.42
C ALA A 289 4.83 18.59 7.50
N LYS A 290 6.01 17.96 7.46
CA LYS A 290 7.06 18.14 8.47
C LYS A 290 7.98 19.33 8.21
N ASN A 291 8.29 19.59 6.94
CA ASN A 291 9.43 20.42 6.57
C ASN A 291 9.08 21.63 5.70
N ASP A 292 7.87 21.70 5.14
CA ASP A 292 7.43 22.86 4.37
C ASP A 292 6.75 23.89 5.27
N THR A 293 7.26 25.14 5.27
CA THR A 293 6.68 26.24 6.06
C THR A 293 5.28 26.66 5.60
N THR A 294 4.89 26.28 4.39
CA THR A 294 3.56 26.52 3.80
C THR A 294 2.59 25.35 4.01
N ALA A 295 3.00 24.33 4.78
CA ALA A 295 2.16 23.18 5.10
C ALA A 295 0.79 23.58 5.67
N ILE A 296 -0.29 23.19 5.00
CA ILE A 296 -1.66 23.45 5.49
C ILE A 296 -2.11 22.46 6.59
N PHE A 297 -1.31 21.42 6.84
CA PHE A 297 -1.47 20.42 7.89
C PHE A 297 -0.10 20.11 8.52
N PRO A 298 0.55 21.09 9.18
CA PRO A 298 1.90 20.93 9.68
C PRO A 298 1.99 19.83 10.75
N ALA A 299 3.10 19.10 10.74
CA ALA A 299 3.39 18.02 11.67
C ALA A 299 4.84 18.11 12.14
N ARG A 300 5.13 17.59 13.33
CA ARG A 300 6.50 17.41 13.81
C ARG A 300 6.95 15.95 13.66
N ILE A 301 6.02 15.02 13.86
CA ILE A 301 6.25 13.58 13.82
C ILE A 301 5.30 12.96 12.80
N GLY A 302 5.85 12.08 11.97
CA GLY A 302 5.06 11.31 11.01
C GLY A 302 4.95 9.85 11.43
N ILE A 303 3.73 9.32 11.52
CA ILE A 303 3.50 7.88 11.60
C ILE A 303 2.65 7.42 10.42
N ALA A 304 2.88 6.19 9.95
CA ALA A 304 2.03 5.60 8.91
C ALA A 304 1.38 4.31 9.38
N ALA A 305 0.14 4.08 8.93
CA ALA A 305 -0.56 2.82 9.15
C ALA A 305 -1.02 2.21 7.83
N GLY A 306 -0.87 0.89 7.71
CA GLY A 306 -1.28 0.13 6.54
C GLY A 306 -1.87 -1.23 6.94
N VAL A 307 -2.87 -1.70 6.19
CA VAL A 307 -3.59 -2.94 6.45
C VAL A 307 -3.56 -3.87 5.24
N SER A 308 -3.23 -5.14 5.44
CA SER A 308 -3.24 -6.19 4.40
C SER A 308 -2.37 -5.80 3.18
N GLN A 309 -2.97 -5.28 2.10
CA GLN A 309 -2.24 -4.72 0.96
C GLN A 309 -1.30 -3.59 1.38
N THR A 310 -1.79 -2.63 2.16
CA THR A 310 -1.01 -1.43 2.47
C THR A 310 -0.05 -1.64 3.63
N GLY A 311 -0.26 -2.69 4.44
CA GLY A 311 0.78 -3.19 5.35
C GLY A 311 1.99 -3.76 4.59
N ARG A 312 1.75 -4.52 3.51
CA ARG A 312 2.84 -4.95 2.60
C ARG A 312 3.50 -3.78 1.88
N PHE A 313 2.71 -2.75 1.55
CA PHE A 313 3.25 -1.53 0.96
C PHE A 313 4.28 -0.90 1.91
N LEU A 314 3.96 -0.74 3.19
CA LEU A 314 4.91 -0.17 4.17
C LEU A 314 6.16 -1.03 4.34
N ARG A 315 6.05 -2.36 4.25
CA ARG A 315 7.23 -3.26 4.21
C ARG A 315 8.09 -3.01 2.96
N HIS A 316 7.46 -2.81 1.80
CA HIS A 316 8.14 -2.54 0.54
C HIS A 316 8.77 -1.13 0.52
N PHE A 317 8.08 -0.14 1.07
CA PHE A 317 8.53 1.24 1.25
C PHE A 317 9.86 1.29 2.01
N ILE A 318 9.98 0.51 3.09
CA ILE A 318 11.23 0.40 3.85
C ILE A 318 12.31 -0.34 3.08
N TYR A 319 11.97 -1.48 2.48
CA TYR A 319 12.92 -2.25 1.67
C TYR A 319 13.58 -1.43 0.55
N GLN A 320 12.82 -0.52 -0.08
CA GLN A 320 13.33 0.36 -1.14
C GLN A 320 13.87 1.70 -0.62
N ASN A 321 14.04 1.85 0.70
CA ASN A 321 14.59 3.04 1.35
C ASN A 321 13.80 4.34 1.10
N PHE A 322 12.49 4.25 0.86
CA PHE A 322 11.65 5.45 0.68
C PHE A 322 11.35 6.18 1.99
N ASN A 323 11.79 5.68 3.15
CA ASN A 323 11.72 6.45 4.40
C ASN A 323 12.77 7.57 4.49
N THR A 324 13.68 7.62 3.53
CA THR A 324 14.61 8.74 3.36
C THR A 324 14.08 9.66 2.27
N THR A 325 13.78 10.92 2.62
CA THR A 325 13.30 11.94 1.69
C THR A 325 14.40 12.34 0.70
N GLU A 326 14.04 13.07 -0.34
CA GLU A 326 15.01 13.56 -1.32
C GLU A 326 16.06 14.50 -0.71
N SER A 327 15.70 15.21 0.36
CA SER A 327 16.59 16.03 1.18
C SER A 327 17.39 15.21 2.22
N GLY A 328 17.25 13.88 2.22
CA GLY A 328 17.96 12.98 3.13
C GLY A 328 17.36 12.86 4.53
N LEU A 329 16.19 13.46 4.78
CA LEU A 329 15.53 13.45 6.09
C LEU A 329 14.70 12.18 6.31
N LYS A 330 14.38 11.89 7.57
CA LYS A 330 13.46 10.81 7.94
C LYS A 330 12.01 11.22 7.65
N ALA A 331 11.34 10.52 6.74
CA ALA A 331 9.94 10.76 6.41
C ALA A 331 9.03 10.36 7.59
N TYR A 332 9.02 9.08 7.95
CA TYR A 332 8.22 8.54 9.05
C TYR A 332 9.09 8.12 10.23
N ASP A 333 8.60 8.45 11.42
CA ASP A 333 9.16 8.12 12.73
C ASP A 333 8.62 6.77 13.24
N GLY A 334 7.39 6.42 12.87
CA GLY A 334 6.74 5.17 13.28
C GLY A 334 5.87 4.53 12.19
N LEU A 335 5.85 3.20 12.12
CA LEU A 335 5.03 2.42 11.18
C LEU A 335 4.19 1.38 11.92
N MET A 336 2.88 1.36 11.64
CA MET A 336 1.95 0.33 12.09
C MET A 336 1.53 -0.56 10.91
N ILE A 337 2.10 -1.77 10.87
CA ILE A 337 1.93 -2.72 9.76
C ILE A 337 0.97 -3.82 10.21
N ILE A 338 -0.27 -3.73 9.76
CA ILE A 338 -1.39 -4.59 10.18
C ILE A 338 -1.67 -5.66 9.10
N THR A 339 -1.78 -6.92 9.51
CA THR A 339 -2.23 -8.07 8.70
C THR A 339 -1.53 -8.23 7.34
N ALA A 340 -0.26 -7.84 7.26
CA ALA A 340 0.52 -7.87 6.01
C ALA A 340 1.01 -9.28 5.65
N GLY A 341 1.15 -10.16 6.64
CA GLY A 341 2.01 -11.33 6.53
C GLY A 341 3.47 -10.93 6.28
N ALA A 342 4.20 -11.73 5.52
CA ALA A 342 5.60 -11.45 5.21
C ALA A 342 5.85 -10.72 3.88
N GLY A 343 4.82 -10.57 3.03
CA GLY A 343 5.00 -10.13 1.64
C GLY A 343 5.45 -8.67 1.42
N ARG A 344 5.87 -8.41 0.18
CA ARG A 344 6.25 -7.12 -0.42
C ARG A 344 5.61 -7.06 -1.81
N GLY A 345 4.48 -6.38 -1.92
CA GLY A 345 3.54 -6.49 -3.05
C GLY A 345 4.08 -6.04 -4.42
N SER A 346 3.21 -6.16 -5.44
CA SER A 346 3.45 -5.71 -6.81
C SER A 346 3.31 -4.18 -6.88
N PHE A 347 4.30 -3.46 -6.32
CA PHE A 347 4.23 -2.01 -6.12
C PHE A 347 5.26 -1.22 -6.92
N ASN A 348 6.32 -1.85 -7.41
CA ASN A 348 7.37 -1.17 -8.15
C ASN A 348 8.10 -2.15 -9.09
N HIS A 349 7.44 -2.47 -10.19
CA HIS A 349 8.02 -3.13 -11.35
C HIS A 349 7.18 -2.80 -12.59
N ARG A 350 7.72 -3.00 -13.79
CA ARG A 350 6.97 -2.77 -15.03
C ARG A 350 5.69 -3.60 -15.06
N PHE A 351 4.59 -2.98 -15.47
CA PHE A 351 3.24 -3.56 -15.46
C PHE A 351 2.75 -4.06 -14.08
N ALA A 352 3.24 -3.45 -12.99
CA ALA A 352 2.77 -3.78 -11.64
C ALA A 352 1.27 -3.52 -11.46
N GLN A 353 0.62 -4.41 -10.72
CA GLN A 353 -0.79 -4.31 -10.35
C GLN A 353 -0.90 -4.39 -8.82
N PRO A 354 -0.85 -3.24 -8.11
CA PRO A 354 -0.80 -3.18 -6.64
C PRO A 354 -1.91 -3.94 -5.93
N SER A 355 -3.05 -4.12 -6.58
CA SER A 355 -4.18 -4.83 -6.03
C SER A 355 -3.97 -6.32 -5.81
N ARG A 356 -2.93 -6.92 -6.43
CA ARG A 356 -2.58 -8.33 -6.31
C ARG A 356 -2.14 -8.69 -4.88
N ASP A 357 -2.73 -9.76 -4.36
CA ASP A 357 -2.40 -10.36 -3.09
C ASP A 357 -2.42 -11.88 -3.24
N ALA A 358 -1.24 -12.51 -3.20
CA ALA A 358 -1.14 -13.95 -3.37
C ALA A 358 -2.01 -14.66 -2.32
N HIS A 359 -2.94 -15.46 -2.82
CA HIS A 359 -3.84 -16.25 -2.00
C HIS A 359 -3.87 -17.67 -2.56
N ARG A 360 -4.39 -18.64 -1.78
CA ARG A 360 -4.62 -20.01 -2.27
C ARG A 360 -5.53 -20.06 -3.52
N TYR A 361 -6.30 -18.99 -3.78
CA TYR A 361 -7.31 -18.93 -4.84
C TYR A 361 -7.23 -17.67 -5.74
N SER A 362 -6.17 -16.85 -5.65
CA SER A 362 -6.05 -15.62 -6.44
C SER A 362 -4.60 -15.17 -6.56
N ALA A 363 -4.27 -14.43 -7.62
CA ALA A 363 -2.95 -13.85 -7.85
C ALA A 363 -1.84 -14.92 -7.77
N PHE A 364 -2.04 -16.00 -8.51
CA PHE A 364 -1.17 -17.16 -8.52
C PHE A 364 0.19 -16.79 -9.10
N PHE A 365 1.25 -17.07 -8.34
CA PHE A 365 2.63 -16.80 -8.77
C PHE A 365 2.90 -15.33 -9.12
N TYR A 366 2.10 -14.38 -8.60
CA TYR A 366 2.39 -12.96 -8.75
C TYR A 366 3.48 -12.51 -7.76
N PRO A 367 4.34 -11.57 -8.16
CA PRO A 367 5.38 -11.01 -7.30
C PRO A 367 4.73 -10.21 -6.16
N THR A 368 4.39 -10.89 -5.07
CA THR A 368 3.69 -10.29 -3.92
C THR A 368 4.22 -10.74 -2.57
N ASP A 369 4.71 -11.97 -2.48
CA ASP A 369 5.44 -12.50 -1.33
C ASP A 369 6.86 -12.84 -1.79
N ILE A 370 7.74 -11.83 -1.79
CA ILE A 370 9.07 -11.89 -2.39
C ILE A 370 10.12 -11.65 -1.29
N PHE A 371 11.12 -12.52 -1.19
CA PHE A 371 12.31 -12.33 -0.36
C PHE A 371 12.96 -10.96 -0.60
N PRO A 372 13.38 -10.17 0.43
CA PRO A 372 13.49 -10.53 1.84
C PRO A 372 12.21 -10.40 2.67
N PHE A 373 12.14 -11.18 3.75
CA PHE A 373 11.00 -11.25 4.67
C PHE A 373 11.31 -10.68 6.06
N THR A 374 12.56 -10.79 6.52
CA THR A 374 13.02 -10.19 7.78
C THR A 374 13.77 -8.89 7.54
N SER A 375 13.86 -8.06 8.57
CA SER A 375 14.69 -6.85 8.53
C SER A 375 16.18 -7.13 8.51
N ARG A 376 16.61 -8.25 9.10
CA ARG A 376 17.97 -8.78 9.03
C ARG A 376 18.26 -9.42 7.68
N ASN A 377 19.52 -9.37 7.28
CA ASN A 377 19.98 -10.06 6.08
C ASN A 377 19.89 -11.57 6.29
N GLN A 378 19.36 -12.26 5.29
CA GLN A 378 19.36 -13.71 5.17
C GLN A 378 19.82 -14.09 3.76
N ILE A 379 20.14 -15.37 3.56
CA ILE A 379 20.54 -15.91 2.26
C ILE A 379 19.40 -16.75 1.70
N ASP A 380 18.83 -16.34 0.57
CA ASP A 380 17.94 -17.19 -0.22
C ASP A 380 18.78 -18.13 -1.09
N TYR A 381 18.95 -19.38 -0.64
CA TYR A 381 19.75 -20.38 -1.35
C TYR A 381 19.19 -20.76 -2.74
N MET A 382 17.90 -20.51 -3.01
CA MET A 382 17.31 -20.79 -4.32
C MET A 382 17.74 -19.75 -5.37
N THR A 383 17.98 -18.51 -4.95
CA THR A 383 18.38 -17.41 -5.85
C THR A 383 19.81 -16.93 -5.64
N ALA A 384 20.49 -17.44 -4.61
CA ALA A 384 21.80 -17.00 -4.12
C ALA A 384 21.87 -15.51 -3.72
N ILE A 385 20.72 -14.90 -3.39
CA ILE A 385 20.65 -13.50 -2.97
C ILE A 385 20.77 -13.39 -1.45
N THR A 386 21.64 -12.49 -0.98
CA THR A 386 21.68 -12.07 0.44
C THR A 386 21.02 -10.71 0.58
N ASP A 387 19.91 -10.63 1.34
CA ASP A 387 19.16 -9.37 1.50
C ASP A 387 18.32 -9.35 2.78
N GLY A 388 17.84 -8.17 3.15
CA GLY A 388 17.00 -7.89 4.33
C GLY A 388 16.21 -6.60 4.13
N LEU A 389 15.08 -6.41 4.81
CA LEU A 389 14.30 -5.17 4.65
C LEU A 389 15.12 -3.91 4.97
N PHE A 390 16.09 -4.00 5.87
CA PHE A 390 16.95 -2.87 6.24
C PHE A 390 18.25 -2.80 5.45
N ASN A 391 18.51 -3.72 4.51
CA ASN A 391 19.80 -3.82 3.83
C ASN A 391 20.14 -2.54 3.03
N LYS A 392 19.15 -2.00 2.31
CA LYS A 392 19.26 -0.78 1.50
C LYS A 392 18.84 0.49 2.26
N ALA A 393 18.24 0.33 3.43
CA ALA A 393 17.69 1.43 4.20
C ALA A 393 18.81 2.25 4.87
N ASP A 394 18.66 3.58 4.86
CA ASP A 394 19.50 4.45 5.66
C ASP A 394 19.26 4.18 7.16
N LYS A 395 20.32 3.81 7.88
CA LYS A 395 20.22 3.39 9.29
C LYS A 395 19.77 4.52 10.20
N ASN A 396 20.05 5.78 9.85
CA ASN A 396 19.61 6.95 10.61
C ASN A 396 18.11 7.23 10.41
N ASN A 397 17.57 6.79 9.28
CA ASN A 397 16.18 6.99 8.90
C ASN A 397 15.33 5.73 9.08
N LEU A 398 15.74 4.76 9.89
CA LEU A 398 14.87 3.65 10.26
C LEU A 398 13.73 4.14 11.18
N PRO A 399 12.47 3.79 10.89
CA PRO A 399 11.35 4.08 11.79
C PRO A 399 11.26 3.04 12.91
N LEU A 400 10.46 3.35 13.93
CA LEU A 400 9.94 2.37 14.88
C LEU A 400 8.81 1.59 14.21
N ILE A 401 8.81 0.26 14.29
CA ILE A 401 7.89 -0.58 13.50
C ILE A 401 7.11 -1.53 14.42
N MET A 402 5.79 -1.52 14.30
CA MET A 402 4.91 -2.56 14.85
C MET A 402 4.39 -3.45 13.72
N HIS A 403 4.78 -4.72 13.71
CA HIS A 403 4.18 -5.77 12.90
C HIS A 403 3.09 -6.47 13.69
N ILE A 404 1.84 -6.37 13.22
CA ILE A 404 0.69 -6.94 13.92
C ILE A 404 0.01 -7.92 12.97
N ASN A 405 0.09 -9.21 13.29
CA ASN A 405 -0.49 -10.29 12.49
C ASN A 405 -1.44 -11.13 13.33
N THR A 406 -2.46 -11.68 12.70
CA THR A 406 -3.44 -12.56 13.34
C THR A 406 -3.14 -14.03 13.05
N GLY A 407 -3.94 -14.93 13.61
CA GLY A 407 -3.94 -16.35 13.23
C GLY A 407 -3.99 -16.54 11.70
N TYR A 408 -4.84 -15.78 11.01
CA TYR A 408 -4.98 -15.90 9.56
C TYR A 408 -3.68 -15.64 8.80
N GLU A 409 -2.88 -14.64 9.17
CA GLU A 409 -1.64 -14.37 8.41
C GLU A 409 -0.57 -15.44 8.62
N TYR A 410 -0.54 -16.11 9.78
CA TYR A 410 0.33 -17.26 9.99
C TYR A 410 -0.08 -18.44 9.08
N TRP A 411 -1.38 -18.74 8.99
CA TRP A 411 -1.87 -19.83 8.15
C TRP A 411 -1.90 -19.51 6.64
N GLY A 412 -2.16 -18.27 6.27
CA GLY A 412 -2.53 -17.88 4.91
C GLY A 412 -1.60 -16.90 4.22
N ARG A 413 -0.69 -16.24 4.94
CA ARG A 413 0.16 -15.14 4.42
C ARG A 413 1.62 -15.20 4.89
N ALA A 414 2.08 -16.40 5.26
CA ALA A 414 3.46 -16.69 5.63
C ALA A 414 4.03 -15.75 6.71
N ALA A 415 3.20 -15.32 7.68
CA ALA A 415 3.62 -14.33 8.68
C ALA A 415 4.83 -14.77 9.51
N SER A 416 5.03 -16.07 9.73
CA SER A 416 6.20 -16.58 10.45
C SER A 416 7.52 -16.16 9.80
N LEU A 417 7.58 -15.98 8.47
CA LEU A 417 8.81 -15.57 7.77
C LEU A 417 9.27 -14.14 8.13
N ILE A 418 8.49 -13.35 8.87
CA ILE A 418 8.96 -12.04 9.37
C ILE A 418 9.93 -12.18 10.56
N HIS A 419 10.01 -13.37 11.16
CA HIS A 419 10.87 -13.65 12.31
C HIS A 419 11.46 -15.07 12.29
N LEU A 420 11.39 -15.78 11.17
CA LEU A 420 12.08 -17.05 10.96
C LEU A 420 13.14 -16.95 9.86
N SER A 421 14.09 -17.87 9.88
CA SER A 421 14.94 -18.16 8.72
C SER A 421 14.09 -18.59 7.53
N ILE A 422 14.55 -18.34 6.30
CA ILE A 422 13.78 -18.65 5.06
C ILE A 422 13.40 -20.14 4.98
N ASP A 423 14.25 -21.02 5.49
CA ASP A 423 13.99 -22.47 5.58
C ASP A 423 13.05 -22.87 6.73
N GLY A 424 12.66 -21.92 7.57
CA GLY A 424 11.73 -22.10 8.69
C GLY A 424 12.31 -22.86 9.88
N GLN A 425 13.64 -22.97 9.99
CA GLN A 425 14.30 -23.79 11.01
C GLN A 425 14.75 -23.02 12.27
N HIS A 426 14.98 -21.71 12.16
CA HIS A 426 15.54 -20.92 13.26
C HIS A 426 14.75 -19.62 13.46
N ASP A 427 14.60 -19.22 14.72
CA ASP A 427 14.09 -17.89 15.07
C ASP A 427 15.10 -16.80 14.69
N ILE A 428 14.58 -15.67 14.22
CA ILE A 428 15.33 -14.47 13.84
C ILE A 428 14.85 -13.32 14.71
N THR A 429 15.69 -12.93 15.65
CA THR A 429 15.37 -11.86 16.60
C THR A 429 15.14 -10.53 15.89
N PRO A 430 13.99 -9.85 16.08
CA PRO A 430 13.76 -8.51 15.54
C PRO A 430 14.77 -7.49 16.08
N PHE A 431 14.98 -6.39 15.37
CA PHE A 431 15.81 -5.29 15.86
C PHE A 431 15.11 -4.52 16.99
N ALA A 432 15.87 -3.69 17.72
CA ALA A 432 15.35 -2.92 18.86
C ALA A 432 14.21 -1.95 18.49
N ASN A 433 14.24 -1.42 17.25
CA ASN A 433 13.21 -0.56 16.68
C ASN A 433 11.99 -1.34 16.15
N GLU A 434 11.91 -2.65 16.37
CA GLU A 434 10.81 -3.49 15.90
C GLU A 434 10.02 -4.10 17.07
N ARG A 435 8.71 -4.21 16.89
CA ARG A 435 7.81 -4.99 17.72
C ARG A 435 6.96 -5.90 16.86
N ILE A 436 6.80 -7.14 17.27
CA ILE A 436 5.97 -8.14 16.62
C ILE A 436 4.90 -8.58 17.62
N TYR A 437 3.64 -8.46 17.21
CA TYR A 437 2.49 -8.87 18.00
C TYR A 437 1.65 -9.87 17.20
N HIS A 438 1.35 -11.00 17.82
CA HIS A 438 0.45 -12.01 17.29
C HIS A 438 -0.90 -11.96 18.02
N ILE A 439 -1.98 -11.75 17.27
CA ILE A 439 -3.35 -11.90 17.78
C ILE A 439 -3.82 -13.31 17.46
N ALA A 440 -3.64 -14.21 18.42
CA ALA A 440 -3.98 -15.63 18.29
C ALA A 440 -5.46 -15.82 17.90
N SER A 441 -5.70 -16.82 17.04
CA SER A 441 -7.03 -17.17 16.49
C SER A 441 -7.76 -16.06 15.71
N GLY A 442 -7.22 -14.84 15.62
CA GLY A 442 -7.81 -13.75 14.86
C GLY A 442 -7.96 -14.08 13.37
N GLN A 443 -9.06 -13.64 12.78
CA GLN A 443 -9.28 -13.66 11.33
C GLN A 443 -8.51 -12.53 10.63
N HIS A 444 -8.48 -12.53 9.30
CA HIS A 444 -7.87 -11.44 8.51
C HIS A 444 -8.47 -10.05 8.83
N PHE A 445 -9.78 -10.02 9.12
CA PHE A 445 -10.51 -8.81 9.53
C PHE A 445 -11.54 -9.17 10.60
N VAL A 446 -11.96 -8.17 11.36
CA VAL A 446 -13.08 -8.28 12.30
C VAL A 446 -14.38 -8.12 11.53
N TYR A 447 -15.25 -9.14 11.61
CA TYR A 447 -16.60 -9.11 11.06
C TYR A 447 -17.59 -8.50 12.06
N SER A 448 -18.72 -8.01 11.54
CA SER A 448 -19.81 -7.54 12.39
C SER A 448 -20.41 -8.69 13.18
N PHE A 449 -20.76 -8.45 14.44
CA PHE A 449 -21.55 -9.35 15.27
C PHE A 449 -22.85 -8.66 15.72
N PRO A 450 -24.02 -9.31 15.62
CA PRO A 450 -24.25 -10.65 15.08
C PRO A 450 -23.86 -10.77 13.59
N PRO A 451 -23.49 -11.98 13.10
CA PRO A 451 -23.17 -12.19 11.69
C PRO A 451 -24.33 -11.79 10.78
N LYS A 452 -24.03 -11.27 9.59
CA LYS A 452 -25.08 -10.98 8.61
C LYS A 452 -25.56 -12.29 7.99
N GLU A 453 -26.83 -12.36 7.61
CA GLU A 453 -27.45 -13.56 7.02
C GLU A 453 -26.65 -14.11 5.83
N LYS A 454 -26.16 -13.24 4.94
CA LYS A 454 -25.30 -13.62 3.80
C LYS A 454 -23.95 -14.26 4.18
N ASP A 455 -23.50 -14.07 5.42
CA ASP A 455 -22.24 -14.60 5.94
C ASP A 455 -22.48 -15.95 6.67
N ILE A 456 -23.74 -16.37 6.83
CA ILE A 456 -24.15 -17.69 7.31
C ILE A 456 -24.10 -18.65 6.11
N MET A 457 -23.22 -19.64 6.17
CA MET A 457 -22.98 -20.57 5.04
C MET A 457 -23.97 -21.72 4.98
N TYR A 458 -24.51 -22.14 6.13
CA TYR A 458 -25.51 -23.21 6.26
C TYR A 458 -26.52 -22.80 7.33
N ASP A 459 -27.76 -23.31 7.26
CA ASP A 459 -28.79 -23.03 8.26
C ASP A 459 -28.25 -23.21 9.69
N GLY A 460 -28.24 -22.11 10.44
CA GLY A 460 -27.80 -22.06 11.83
C GLY A 460 -26.29 -22.14 12.08
N LEU A 461 -25.41 -22.23 11.06
CA LEU A 461 -23.96 -22.37 11.26
C LEU A 461 -23.16 -21.18 10.71
N TYR A 462 -22.67 -20.33 11.63
CA TYR A 462 -21.60 -19.37 11.35
C TYR A 462 -20.24 -20.08 11.40
N ARG A 463 -19.49 -20.11 10.29
CA ARG A 463 -18.12 -20.68 10.22
C ARG A 463 -17.01 -19.64 10.44
N GLY A 464 -17.35 -18.42 10.86
CA GLY A 464 -16.36 -17.39 11.18
C GLY A 464 -16.02 -17.34 12.68
N ASN A 465 -15.15 -16.41 13.05
CA ASN A 465 -14.72 -16.17 14.42
C ASN A 465 -15.39 -14.87 14.92
N PRO A 466 -16.10 -14.86 16.06
CA PRO A 466 -16.66 -13.64 16.63
C PRO A 466 -15.63 -12.75 17.36
N LEU A 467 -14.35 -13.14 17.41
CA LEU A 467 -13.31 -12.41 18.11
C LEU A 467 -13.18 -10.96 17.59
N GLU A 468 -13.52 -10.01 18.46
CA GLU A 468 -13.28 -8.59 18.24
C GLU A 468 -11.91 -8.23 18.82
N TYR A 469 -10.98 -7.83 17.97
CA TYR A 469 -9.60 -7.49 18.35
C TYR A 469 -9.19 -6.08 17.91
N LYS A 470 -10.09 -5.23 17.39
CA LYS A 470 -9.74 -3.82 17.08
C LYS A 470 -9.34 -3.05 18.34
N VAL A 471 -9.81 -3.46 19.52
CA VAL A 471 -9.33 -2.91 20.80
C VAL A 471 -7.81 -3.04 20.96
N ASN A 472 -7.21 -4.11 20.45
CA ASN A 472 -5.76 -4.30 20.44
C ASN A 472 -5.10 -3.30 19.48
N TYR A 473 -5.64 -3.12 18.28
CA TYR A 473 -5.12 -2.12 17.33
C TYR A 473 -5.19 -0.70 17.91
N ARG A 474 -6.27 -0.37 18.62
CA ARG A 474 -6.42 0.93 19.29
C ARG A 474 -5.35 1.16 20.36
N ALA A 475 -5.15 0.18 21.23
CA ALA A 475 -4.13 0.27 22.28
C ALA A 475 -2.73 0.38 21.68
N LEU A 476 -2.43 -0.43 20.65
CA LEU A 476 -1.13 -0.42 19.99
C LEU A 476 -0.85 0.87 19.21
N LEU A 477 -1.88 1.51 18.63
CA LEU A 477 -1.71 2.83 18.02
C LEU A 477 -1.29 3.88 19.05
N VAL A 478 -1.96 3.93 20.21
CA VAL A 478 -1.59 4.83 21.31
C VAL A 478 -0.15 4.53 21.78
N LYS A 479 0.21 3.25 21.91
CA LYS A 479 1.58 2.86 22.26
C LYS A 479 2.59 3.22 21.17
N LEU A 480 2.22 3.24 19.89
CA LEU A 480 3.10 3.73 18.83
C LEU A 480 3.31 5.25 18.94
N THR A 481 2.27 6.02 19.25
CA THR A 481 2.39 7.47 19.44
C THR A 481 3.26 7.84 20.65
N GLU A 482 3.20 7.04 21.71
CA GLU A 482 4.10 7.18 22.87
C GLU A 482 5.54 6.75 22.51
N TRP A 483 5.69 5.67 21.72
CA TRP A 483 7.00 5.14 21.35
C TRP A 483 7.83 6.08 20.48
N VAL A 484 7.20 6.78 19.55
CA VAL A 484 7.88 7.83 18.77
C VAL A 484 8.30 9.03 19.62
N HIS A 485 7.79 9.15 20.85
CA HIS A 485 8.23 10.11 21.87
C HIS A 485 9.24 9.53 22.88
N GLY A 486 9.66 8.26 22.72
CA GLY A 486 10.68 7.62 23.54
C GLY A 486 10.14 6.67 24.61
N GLU A 487 8.83 6.49 24.73
CA GLU A 487 8.24 5.56 25.70
C GLU A 487 8.11 4.15 25.12
N ASN A 488 8.84 3.18 25.69
CA ASN A 488 8.84 1.84 25.15
C ASN A 488 7.43 1.19 25.17
N PRO A 489 6.99 0.58 24.06
CA PRO A 489 5.73 -0.15 23.99
C PRO A 489 5.89 -1.51 24.72
N PRO A 490 4.80 -2.29 24.87
CA PRO A 490 4.90 -3.65 25.37
C PRO A 490 5.99 -4.46 24.66
N PRO A 491 6.62 -5.43 25.34
CA PRO A 491 7.58 -6.31 24.70
C PRO A 491 6.90 -7.11 23.59
N ASN A 492 7.74 -7.62 22.70
CA ASN A 492 7.34 -8.59 21.68
C ASN A 492 6.47 -9.72 22.25
N ASN A 493 5.41 -10.09 21.54
CA ASN A 493 4.56 -11.22 21.89
C ASN A 493 4.12 -11.95 20.61
N TYR A 494 4.89 -12.96 20.21
CA TYR A 494 4.68 -13.74 19.00
C TYR A 494 5.20 -15.17 19.22
N PRO A 495 4.67 -16.16 18.48
CA PRO A 495 5.11 -17.54 18.61
C PRO A 495 6.54 -17.71 18.05
N ILE A 496 7.38 -18.47 18.75
CA ILE A 496 8.77 -18.79 18.38
C ILE A 496 9.06 -20.29 18.53
N ILE A 497 10.07 -20.78 17.81
CA ILE A 497 10.48 -22.19 17.81
C ILE A 497 11.11 -22.56 19.15
N ASP A 498 12.03 -21.73 19.66
CA ASP A 498 12.87 -22.03 20.82
C ASP A 498 12.08 -22.35 22.10
N ASN A 499 10.85 -21.82 22.24
CA ASN A 499 9.97 -22.09 23.38
C ASN A 499 8.76 -22.99 23.05
N GLY A 500 8.74 -23.59 21.86
CA GLY A 500 7.69 -24.53 21.42
C GLY A 500 6.32 -23.89 21.16
N THR A 501 6.22 -22.56 21.04
CA THR A 501 4.95 -21.87 20.73
C THR A 501 4.70 -21.71 19.23
N LEU A 502 5.74 -21.88 18.41
CA LEU A 502 5.62 -22.07 16.96
C LEU A 502 6.05 -23.49 16.61
N VAL A 503 5.11 -24.27 16.09
CA VAL A 503 5.31 -25.67 15.72
C VAL A 503 4.88 -25.93 14.28
N LYS A 504 5.31 -27.06 13.72
CA LYS A 504 4.80 -27.54 12.44
C LYS A 504 3.32 -27.87 12.58
N ILE A 505 2.61 -27.86 11.45
CA ILE A 505 1.18 -28.18 11.39
C ILE A 505 0.89 -29.58 11.95
N GLU A 506 1.78 -30.55 11.70
CA GLU A 506 1.66 -31.93 12.19
C GLU A 506 1.86 -32.08 13.71
N ASP A 507 2.51 -31.11 14.34
CA ASP A 507 2.83 -31.11 15.78
C ASP A 507 1.84 -30.28 16.61
N LEU A 508 0.85 -29.62 15.97
CA LEU A 508 -0.17 -28.83 16.63
C LEU A 508 -1.07 -29.74 17.49
N LYS A 509 -1.01 -29.57 18.80
CA LYS A 509 -1.86 -30.25 19.78
C LYS A 509 -3.08 -29.37 20.07
N TYR A 510 -4.28 -29.93 19.92
CA TYR A 510 -5.57 -29.26 20.17
C TYR A 510 -6.07 -29.47 21.60
#